data_AF-A0A4S9HSH2-F1
#
_entry.id   AF-A0A4S9HSH2-F1
#
_cell.length_a   1.000
_cell.length_b   1.000
_cell.length_c   1.000
_cell.angle_alpha   90.00
_cell.angle_beta   90.00
_cell.angle_gamma   90.00
#
_symmetry.space_group_name_H-M   'P 1'
#
loop_
_entity.id
_entity.type
_entity.pdbx_description
1 polymer ?
#
loop_
_entity_poly.entity_id
_entity_poly.type
_entity_poly.pdbx_seq_one_letter_code
_entity_poly.pdbx_strand_id
1 'polypeptide(L)'
;MFLIDWGDKSVAAVLAISMAVFPYVGVETFTITAFEARSPEALKLPSKRMVPFVMFLYTLSVLGFSLNVPWNNGYLPAYYSAWTPSKEAQRFTCHNRDVQGLDRRQAVADLSNTDGHVLPTIAIDLANINGLSGFVNACLLYSALSTANSSLFMASRILHSFTATHGETKFLSYFNRLNDQGSPVWAVCASLFFCFVPFLSFLSSDSAKHTQQILISIGSTSCVLVWAAQCLAYIRYRNWLGMHSKEIGSPEWHGYRKYYPYEQRKWTDFPSQMQPALAWVSGILCVIIVLGFPIAGLSHGKGDRKLIAINTYLGPGLCLFLFLGLKAYKWRRAEKGWVRLGSWEELRRVIERLRDDSLSNAREDGDLDEDGSISLRSQESHQHLS
;
A
#
# COMPACT_ATOMS: atom_id res chain seq x y z
N MET A 1 16.13 -25.71 -16.69
CA MET A 1 14.88 -26.03 -15.97
C MET A 1 14.00 -24.78 -16.04
N PHE A 2 12.98 -24.81 -16.89
CA PHE A 2 11.99 -23.76 -17.22
C PHE A 2 12.50 -22.33 -17.47
N LEU A 3 13.16 -22.11 -18.61
CA LEU A 3 13.21 -20.78 -19.23
C LEU A 3 12.09 -20.76 -20.29
N ILE A 4 10.93 -20.22 -19.90
CA ILE A 4 9.88 -19.84 -20.85
C ILE A 4 10.40 -18.59 -21.55
N ASP A 5 10.53 -18.63 -22.88
CA ASP A 5 10.97 -17.50 -23.70
C ASP A 5 9.80 -16.51 -23.84
N TRP A 6 9.82 -15.45 -23.04
CA TRP A 6 8.73 -14.48 -22.95
C TRP A 6 8.97 -13.35 -23.96
N GLY A 7 8.29 -13.35 -25.11
CA GLY A 7 8.46 -12.26 -26.10
C GLY A 7 8.30 -10.86 -25.50
N ASP A 8 9.02 -9.85 -26.01
CA ASP A 8 9.18 -8.52 -25.41
C ASP A 8 7.88 -7.84 -24.93
N LYS A 9 6.76 -8.06 -25.65
CA LYS A 9 5.42 -7.55 -25.28
C LYS A 9 4.89 -8.15 -23.98
N SER A 10 5.15 -9.44 -23.74
CA SER A 10 4.70 -10.14 -22.53
C SER A 10 5.47 -9.70 -21.29
N VAL A 11 6.77 -9.42 -21.44
CA VAL A 11 7.60 -8.83 -20.37
C VAL A 11 7.12 -7.43 -20.02
N ALA A 12 6.83 -6.60 -21.02
CA ALA A 12 6.27 -5.26 -20.82
C ALA A 12 4.92 -5.30 -20.08
N ALA A 13 4.03 -6.23 -20.45
CA ALA A 13 2.74 -6.40 -19.77
C ALA A 13 2.91 -6.78 -18.29
N VAL A 14 3.81 -7.72 -17.99
CA VAL A 14 4.11 -8.16 -16.62
C VAL A 14 4.65 -7.01 -15.75
N LEU A 15 5.51 -6.16 -16.32
CA LEU A 15 6.03 -4.98 -15.63
C LEU A 15 4.94 -3.94 -15.39
N ALA A 16 4.11 -3.67 -16.40
CA ALA A 16 2.99 -2.73 -16.27
C ALA A 16 2.02 -3.17 -15.17
N ILE A 17 1.71 -4.48 -15.09
CA ILE A 17 0.90 -5.04 -13.99
C ILE A 17 1.57 -4.77 -12.64
N SER A 18 2.87 -5.03 -12.53
CA SER A 18 3.62 -4.79 -11.28
C SER A 18 3.56 -3.33 -10.85
N MET A 19 3.68 -2.39 -11.79
CA MET A 19 3.62 -0.97 -11.52
C MET A 19 2.21 -0.48 -11.16
N ALA A 20 1.18 -1.04 -11.81
CA ALA A 20 -0.22 -0.70 -11.57
C ALA A 20 -0.73 -1.15 -10.18
N VAL A 21 0.00 -2.05 -9.51
CA VAL A 21 -0.34 -2.53 -8.16
C VAL A 21 0.00 -1.51 -7.07
N PHE A 22 1.08 -0.75 -7.22
CA PHE A 22 1.55 0.18 -6.17
C PHE A 22 0.62 1.38 -5.88
N PRO A 23 -0.15 1.93 -6.83
CA PRO A 23 -1.18 2.91 -6.53
C PRO A 23 -2.23 2.45 -5.51
N TYR A 24 -2.41 1.14 -5.32
CA TYR A 24 -3.33 0.60 -4.32
C TYR A 24 -2.75 0.55 -2.90
N VAL A 25 -1.48 0.92 -2.72
CA VAL A 25 -0.89 1.09 -1.37
C VAL A 25 -1.63 2.18 -0.61
N GLY A 26 -2.08 1.85 0.60
CA GLY A 26 -2.84 2.74 1.46
C GLY A 26 -4.30 2.32 1.63
N VAL A 27 -4.81 1.35 0.86
CA VAL A 27 -6.14 0.77 1.12
C VAL A 27 -6.20 0.07 2.47
N GLU A 28 -5.07 -0.39 3.02
CA GLU A 28 -4.97 -0.99 4.34
C GLU A 28 -4.95 0.02 5.49
N THR A 29 -4.81 1.32 5.21
CA THR A 29 -4.62 2.38 6.23
C THR A 29 -5.75 2.39 7.26
N PHE A 30 -7.00 2.15 6.84
CA PHE A 30 -8.15 2.13 7.74
C PHE A 30 -8.06 1.05 8.83
N THR A 31 -7.27 -0.01 8.60
CA THR A 31 -7.05 -1.08 9.58
C THR A 31 -6.13 -0.65 10.72
N ILE A 32 -5.19 0.25 10.44
CA ILE A 32 -4.24 0.77 11.43
C ILE A 32 -4.96 1.76 12.34
N THR A 33 -5.81 2.61 11.76
CA THR A 33 -6.67 3.53 12.51
C THR A 33 -7.81 2.82 13.22
N ALA A 34 -7.98 1.49 13.03
CA ALA A 34 -9.10 0.78 13.63
C ALA A 34 -9.06 0.77 15.15
N PHE A 35 -7.85 0.73 15.72
CA PHE A 35 -7.64 0.76 17.18
C PHE A 35 -7.85 2.16 17.78
N GLU A 36 -7.77 3.20 16.95
CA GLU A 36 -7.98 4.60 17.36
C GLU A 36 -9.37 5.12 16.99
N ALA A 37 -10.15 4.32 16.27
CA ALA A 37 -11.48 4.72 15.86
C ALA A 37 -12.41 4.75 17.08
N ARG A 38 -13.06 5.89 17.28
CA ARG A 38 -14.08 6.12 18.32
C ARG A 38 -15.15 5.01 18.39
N SER A 39 -15.52 4.46 17.23
CA SER A 39 -16.34 3.25 17.20
C SER A 39 -15.90 2.29 16.08
N PRO A 40 -15.91 0.97 16.35
CA PRO A 40 -15.59 -0.04 15.35
C PRO A 40 -16.68 -0.13 14.26
N GLU A 41 -17.87 0.42 14.54
CA GLU A 41 -18.96 0.48 13.57
C GLU A 41 -18.73 1.53 12.48
N ALA A 42 -18.09 2.67 12.82
CA ALA A 42 -17.76 3.72 11.86
C ALA A 42 -16.84 3.23 10.73
N LEU A 43 -16.01 2.21 11.00
CA LEU A 43 -15.07 1.63 10.03
C LEU A 43 -15.71 0.69 9.01
N LYS A 44 -16.95 0.24 9.23
CA LYS A 44 -17.63 -0.69 8.33
C LYS A 44 -17.93 -0.08 6.97
N LEU A 45 -18.24 1.22 6.93
CA LEU A 45 -18.58 1.89 5.68
C LEU A 45 -17.35 2.15 4.81
N PRO A 46 -16.26 2.75 5.33
CA PRO A 46 -15.00 2.91 4.58
C PRO A 46 -14.47 1.57 4.08
N SER A 47 -14.42 0.53 4.93
CA SER A 47 -13.89 -0.78 4.54
C SER A 47 -14.66 -1.44 3.39
N LYS A 48 -15.98 -1.24 3.28
CA LYS A 48 -16.80 -1.79 2.19
C LYS A 48 -16.77 -0.97 0.92
N ARG A 49 -16.71 0.36 1.01
CA ARG A 49 -16.87 1.27 -0.14
C ARG A 49 -15.55 1.74 -0.75
N MET A 50 -14.46 1.76 0.02
CA MET A 50 -13.18 2.31 -0.43
C MET A 50 -12.65 1.57 -1.67
N VAL A 51 -12.55 0.23 -1.60
CA VAL A 51 -11.99 -0.58 -2.70
C VAL A 51 -12.76 -0.39 -4.02
N PRO A 52 -14.10 -0.59 -4.09
CA PRO A 52 -14.81 -0.40 -5.36
C PRO A 52 -14.77 1.05 -5.86
N PHE A 53 -14.76 2.04 -4.96
CA PHE A 53 -14.63 3.44 -5.33
C PHE A 53 -13.27 3.74 -5.97
N VAL A 54 -12.17 3.32 -5.35
CA VAL A 54 -10.81 3.49 -5.90
C VAL A 54 -10.65 2.75 -7.22
N MET A 55 -11.14 1.51 -7.31
CA MET A 55 -11.12 0.73 -8.56
C MET A 55 -11.87 1.43 -9.69
N PHE A 56 -13.06 1.97 -9.41
CA PHE A 56 -13.85 2.72 -10.38
C PHE A 56 -13.11 3.98 -10.83
N LEU A 57 -12.60 4.77 -9.89
CA LEU A 57 -11.87 6.00 -10.17
C LEU A 57 -10.62 5.76 -11.03
N TYR A 58 -9.84 4.72 -10.70
CA TYR A 58 -8.61 4.39 -11.43
C TYR A 58 -8.92 3.87 -12.83
N THR A 59 -9.94 3.01 -12.96
CA THR A 59 -10.37 2.50 -14.27
C THR A 59 -10.86 3.63 -15.18
N LEU A 60 -11.68 4.54 -14.64
CA LEU A 60 -12.16 5.70 -15.37
C LEU A 60 -11.01 6.63 -15.79
N SER A 61 -10.04 6.85 -14.91
CA SER A 61 -8.86 7.68 -15.19
C SER A 61 -7.99 7.07 -16.29
N VAL A 62 -7.68 5.77 -16.19
CA VAL A 62 -6.88 5.05 -17.20
C VAL A 62 -7.58 5.07 -18.55
N LEU A 63 -8.90 4.80 -18.59
CA LEU A 63 -9.70 4.88 -19.81
C LEU A 63 -9.66 6.29 -20.41
N GLY A 64 -9.85 7.32 -19.56
CA GLY A 64 -9.79 8.71 -19.97
C GLY A 64 -8.46 9.08 -20.61
N PHE A 65 -7.33 8.75 -19.98
CA PHE A 65 -6.01 9.05 -20.55
C PHE A 65 -5.70 8.23 -21.78
N SER A 66 -6.11 6.96 -21.84
CA SER A 66 -5.86 6.08 -23.00
C SER A 66 -6.57 6.56 -24.26
N LEU A 67 -7.72 7.24 -24.11
CA LEU A 67 -8.47 7.80 -25.23
C LEU A 67 -7.95 9.17 -25.70
N ASN A 68 -7.24 9.90 -24.84
CA ASN A 68 -6.82 11.29 -25.11
C ASN A 68 -5.32 11.46 -25.37
N VAL A 69 -4.48 10.57 -24.85
CA VAL A 69 -3.02 10.64 -25.01
C VAL A 69 -2.59 9.59 -26.03
N PRO A 70 -1.98 9.98 -27.16
CA PRO A 70 -1.53 9.04 -28.16
C PRO A 70 -0.32 8.25 -27.63
N TRP A 71 -0.31 6.94 -27.86
CA TRP A 71 0.71 6.01 -27.37
C TRP A 71 2.11 6.25 -27.95
N ASN A 72 2.22 7.02 -29.04
CA ASN A 72 3.48 7.39 -29.69
C ASN A 72 4.07 8.71 -29.16
N ASN A 73 3.48 9.29 -28.11
CA ASN A 73 3.94 10.53 -27.52
C ASN A 73 5.32 10.35 -26.85
N GLY A 74 6.30 11.17 -27.25
CA GLY A 74 7.68 11.11 -26.76
C GLY A 74 7.87 11.47 -25.27
N TYR A 75 6.86 12.03 -24.62
CA TYR A 75 6.86 12.34 -23.18
C TYR A 75 6.38 11.18 -22.30
N LEU A 76 5.89 10.08 -22.90
CA LEU A 76 5.53 8.89 -22.14
C LEU A 76 6.78 8.16 -21.63
N PRO A 77 6.77 7.64 -20.39
CA PRO A 77 7.88 6.84 -19.88
C PRO A 77 8.12 5.59 -20.75
N ALA A 78 9.32 5.48 -21.31
CA ALA A 78 9.73 4.30 -22.08
C ALA A 78 10.31 3.23 -21.14
N TYR A 79 9.66 2.06 -21.06
CA TYR A 79 10.16 0.91 -20.31
C TYR A 79 10.85 -0.07 -21.26
N TYR A 80 12.12 -0.37 -20.99
CA TYR A 80 13.01 -1.14 -21.87
C TYR A 80 13.15 -0.50 -23.26
N SER A 81 13.89 -1.11 -24.19
CA SER A 81 14.05 -0.61 -25.57
C SER A 81 12.76 -0.67 -26.41
N ALA A 82 11.59 -0.61 -25.77
CA ALA A 82 10.31 -0.45 -26.43
C ALA A 82 10.24 0.99 -26.94
N TRP A 83 10.62 1.14 -28.21
CA TRP A 83 10.49 2.37 -29.00
C TRP A 83 11.24 3.57 -28.41
N THR A 84 12.57 3.61 -28.57
CA THR A 84 13.25 4.91 -28.56
C THR A 84 12.65 5.74 -29.70
N PRO A 85 12.04 6.90 -29.43
CA PRO A 85 11.57 7.78 -30.48
C PRO A 85 12.75 8.05 -31.41
N SER A 86 12.54 8.05 -32.74
CA SER A 86 13.60 8.50 -33.65
C SER A 86 14.03 9.92 -33.22
N LYS A 87 15.28 10.32 -33.51
CA LYS A 87 15.75 11.68 -33.23
C LYS A 87 14.85 12.79 -33.84
N GLU A 88 13.94 12.43 -34.76
CA GLU A 88 12.91 13.31 -35.32
C GLU A 88 11.68 13.48 -34.43
N ALA A 89 11.29 12.49 -33.63
CA ALA A 89 10.19 12.60 -32.67
C ALA A 89 10.55 13.47 -31.45
N GLN A 90 11.85 13.66 -31.18
CA GLN A 90 12.35 14.66 -30.22
C GLN A 90 12.29 16.11 -30.74
N ARG A 91 11.83 16.36 -31.97
CA ARG A 91 11.68 17.72 -32.52
C ARG A 91 10.38 18.41 -32.13
N PHE A 92 9.46 17.73 -31.44
CA PHE A 92 8.16 18.28 -31.09
C PHE A 92 8.07 18.51 -29.58
N THR A 93 7.75 19.74 -29.18
CA THR A 93 7.49 20.05 -27.76
C THR A 93 6.15 19.47 -27.30
N CYS A 94 5.82 19.55 -26.00
CA CYS A 94 4.53 19.12 -25.43
C CYS A 94 3.31 19.83 -26.06
N HIS A 95 3.57 20.91 -26.83
CA HIS A 95 2.60 21.65 -27.63
C HIS A 95 2.64 21.33 -29.13
N ASN A 96 3.28 20.22 -29.53
CA ASN A 96 3.39 19.79 -30.93
C ASN A 96 4.05 20.87 -31.82
N ARG A 97 4.96 21.68 -31.27
CA ARG A 97 5.72 22.71 -32.00
C ARG A 97 7.09 22.19 -32.43
N ASP A 98 7.48 22.47 -33.65
CA ASP A 98 8.83 22.20 -34.16
C ASP A 98 9.84 23.10 -33.42
N VAL A 99 10.86 22.48 -32.80
CA VAL A 99 11.93 23.14 -32.04
C VAL A 99 12.69 24.19 -32.89
N GLN A 100 12.62 24.10 -34.23
CA GLN A 100 13.23 25.07 -35.13
C GLN A 100 12.67 26.50 -35.05
N GLY A 101 11.49 26.70 -34.46
CA GLY A 101 10.82 28.01 -34.34
C GLY A 101 10.86 28.68 -32.95
N LEU A 102 11.49 28.06 -31.96
CA LEU A 102 11.51 28.53 -30.57
C LEU A 102 12.80 29.29 -30.24
N ASP A 103 12.66 30.41 -29.52
CA ASP A 103 13.81 31.19 -29.06
C ASP A 103 14.66 30.34 -28.09
N ARG A 104 15.99 30.51 -28.08
CA ARG A 104 16.94 29.58 -27.42
C ARG A 104 16.63 29.35 -25.94
N ARG A 105 16.05 30.35 -25.26
CA ARG A 105 15.60 30.26 -23.87
C ARG A 105 14.33 29.42 -23.69
N GLN A 106 13.38 29.49 -24.62
CA GLN A 106 12.15 28.69 -24.61
C GLN A 106 12.45 27.23 -24.94
N ALA A 107 13.33 26.97 -25.90
CA ALA A 107 13.76 25.61 -26.23
C ALA A 107 14.49 24.92 -25.06
N VAL A 108 15.34 25.65 -24.32
CA VAL A 108 16.03 25.12 -23.13
C VAL A 108 15.07 24.91 -21.96
N ALA A 109 14.05 25.76 -21.77
CA ALA A 109 13.01 25.56 -20.76
C ALA A 109 12.14 24.31 -21.07
N ASP A 110 11.73 24.12 -22.32
CA ASP A 110 10.93 22.95 -22.74
C ASP A 110 11.76 21.65 -22.72
N LEU A 111 13.03 21.67 -23.15
CA LEU A 111 13.92 20.51 -23.03
C LEU A 111 14.28 20.19 -21.57
N SER A 112 14.47 21.22 -20.74
CA SER A 112 14.70 21.04 -19.29
C SER A 112 13.47 20.51 -18.56
N ASN A 113 12.26 20.77 -19.07
CA ASN A 113 11.01 20.22 -18.55
C ASN A 113 10.72 18.79 -19.01
N THR A 114 11.49 18.26 -19.97
CA THR A 114 11.23 16.94 -20.57
C THR A 114 11.38 15.79 -19.58
N ASP A 115 12.13 15.99 -18.49
CA ASP A 115 12.28 15.03 -17.38
C ASP A 115 11.25 15.30 -16.27
N GLY A 116 9.98 14.91 -16.48
CA GLY A 116 9.01 14.97 -15.37
C GLY A 116 7.52 15.07 -15.72
N HIS A 117 7.13 15.00 -16.99
CA HIS A 117 5.72 15.10 -17.35
C HIS A 117 4.95 13.84 -16.91
N VAL A 118 3.95 14.04 -16.05
CA VAL A 118 3.02 13.00 -15.64
C VAL A 118 1.89 12.88 -16.67
N LEU A 119 1.31 11.68 -16.80
CA LEU A 119 0.27 11.42 -17.81
C LEU A 119 -0.89 12.45 -17.83
N PRO A 120 -1.40 12.95 -16.67
CA PRO A 120 -2.43 13.97 -16.66
C PRO A 120 -1.98 15.33 -17.22
N THR A 121 -0.73 15.75 -16.99
CA THR A 121 -0.22 17.03 -17.51
C THR A 121 -0.07 16.97 -19.02
N ILE A 122 0.40 15.83 -19.56
CA ILE A 122 0.50 15.59 -21.00
C ILE A 122 -0.88 15.71 -21.67
N ALA A 123 -1.91 15.10 -21.08
CA ALA A 123 -3.26 15.15 -21.63
C ALA A 123 -3.82 16.59 -21.70
N ILE A 124 -3.52 17.41 -20.70
CA ILE A 124 -3.99 18.81 -20.63
C ILE A 124 -3.20 19.71 -21.57
N ASP A 125 -1.90 19.48 -21.69
CA ASP A 125 -1.05 20.21 -22.63
C ASP A 125 -1.47 19.93 -24.08
N LEU A 126 -1.85 18.68 -24.40
CA LEU A 126 -2.44 18.31 -25.68
C LEU A 126 -3.82 18.94 -25.92
N ALA A 127 -4.61 19.14 -24.86
CA ALA A 127 -5.89 19.85 -24.93
C ALA A 127 -5.73 21.37 -25.12
N ASN A 128 -4.50 21.89 -25.08
CA ASN A 128 -4.14 23.30 -25.29
C ASN A 128 -4.84 24.27 -24.31
N ILE A 129 -5.03 23.85 -23.05
CA ILE A 129 -5.64 24.67 -21.99
C ILE A 129 -4.52 25.32 -21.15
N ASN A 130 -4.31 26.62 -21.37
CA ASN A 130 -3.25 27.37 -20.70
C ASN A 130 -3.42 27.38 -19.17
N GLY A 131 -2.33 27.12 -18.44
CA GLY A 131 -2.26 27.19 -16.97
C GLY A 131 -2.87 25.99 -16.21
N LEU A 132 -3.73 25.20 -16.85
CA LEU A 132 -4.38 24.06 -16.20
C LEU A 132 -3.40 22.92 -15.88
N SER A 133 -2.41 22.68 -16.74
CA SER A 133 -1.37 21.66 -16.52
C SER A 133 -0.56 21.94 -15.25
N GLY A 134 -0.18 23.20 -15.01
CA GLY A 134 0.51 23.63 -13.80
C GLY A 134 -0.35 23.49 -12.54
N PHE A 135 -1.65 23.83 -12.63
CA PHE A 135 -2.59 23.63 -11.52
C PHE A 135 -2.75 22.15 -11.15
N VAL A 136 -2.96 21.28 -12.14
CA VAL A 136 -3.08 19.83 -11.91
C VAL A 136 -1.79 19.26 -11.33
N ASN A 137 -0.62 19.69 -11.81
CA ASN A 137 0.65 19.30 -11.22
C ASN A 137 0.77 19.72 -9.74
N ALA A 138 0.32 20.93 -9.38
CA ALA A 138 0.29 21.39 -8.00
C ALA A 138 -0.65 20.54 -7.12
N CYS A 139 -1.83 20.17 -7.62
CA CYS A 139 -2.75 19.25 -6.94
C CYS A 139 -2.13 17.86 -6.72
N LEU A 140 -1.38 17.35 -7.70
CA LEU A 140 -0.69 16.07 -7.59
C LEU A 140 0.43 16.12 -6.54
N LEU A 141 1.21 17.21 -6.50
CA LEU A 141 2.23 17.43 -5.47
C LEU A 141 1.62 17.52 -4.07
N TYR A 142 0.51 18.25 -3.92
CA TYR A 142 -0.21 18.32 -2.65
C TYR A 142 -0.74 16.94 -2.22
N SER A 143 -1.28 16.18 -3.17
CA SER A 143 -1.75 14.81 -2.91
C SER A 143 -0.61 13.89 -2.48
N ALA A 144 0.55 13.99 -3.11
CA ALA A 144 1.74 13.24 -2.72
C ALA A 144 2.23 13.61 -1.31
N LEU A 145 2.26 14.89 -0.96
CA LEU A 145 2.61 15.37 0.39
C LEU A 145 1.63 14.87 1.46
N SER A 146 0.33 14.89 1.16
CA SER A 146 -0.70 14.36 2.06
C SER A 146 -0.54 12.85 2.31
N THR A 147 -0.29 12.08 1.25
CA THR A 147 -0.01 10.64 1.34
C THR A 147 1.27 10.36 2.13
N ALA A 148 2.32 11.18 1.96
CA ALA A 148 3.56 11.05 2.71
C ALA A 148 3.36 11.28 4.22
N ASN A 149 2.59 12.30 4.60
CA ASN A 149 2.26 12.56 6.01
C ASN A 149 1.45 11.40 6.62
N SER A 150 0.46 10.89 5.89
CA SER A 150 -0.35 9.74 6.33
C SER A 150 0.50 8.47 6.49
N SER A 151 1.45 8.25 5.58
CA SER A 151 2.38 7.12 5.64
C SER A 151 3.34 7.22 6.83
N LEU A 152 3.82 8.43 7.13
CA LEU A 152 4.67 8.69 8.30
C LEU A 152 3.92 8.42 9.61
N PHE A 153 2.66 8.90 9.69
CA PHE A 153 1.77 8.61 10.81
C PHE A 153 1.61 7.10 11.02
N MET A 154 1.25 6.36 9.96
CA MET A 154 1.11 4.90 10.02
C MET A 154 2.39 4.19 10.47
N ALA A 155 3.54 4.55 9.89
CA ALA A 155 4.82 3.93 10.20
C ALA A 155 5.17 4.08 11.69
N SER A 156 4.96 5.27 12.25
CA SER A 156 5.22 5.55 13.67
C SER A 156 4.34 4.70 14.60
N ARG A 157 3.05 4.53 14.27
CA ARG A 157 2.09 3.74 15.06
C ARG A 157 2.35 2.24 14.96
N ILE A 158 2.68 1.73 13.78
CA ILE A 158 3.07 0.32 13.61
C ILE A 158 4.32 0.02 14.45
N LEU A 159 5.31 0.91 14.40
CA LEU A 159 6.56 0.74 15.16
C LEU A 159 6.29 0.80 16.67
N HIS A 160 5.50 1.78 17.13
CA HIS A 160 5.07 1.89 18.52
C HIS A 160 4.36 0.60 18.99
N SER A 161 3.32 0.15 18.28
CA SER A 161 2.54 -1.06 18.61
C SER A 161 3.39 -2.33 18.61
N PHE A 162 4.36 -2.42 17.68
CA PHE A 162 5.33 -3.51 17.67
C PHE A 162 6.21 -3.50 18.93
N THR A 163 6.72 -2.34 19.32
CA THR A 163 7.56 -2.21 20.52
C THR A 163 6.78 -2.37 21.83
N ALA A 164 5.50 -1.99 21.87
CA ALA A 164 4.64 -2.21 23.03
C ALA A 164 4.39 -3.70 23.30
N THR A 165 4.28 -4.51 22.24
CA THR A 165 3.96 -5.95 22.34
C THR A 165 5.20 -6.84 22.47
N HIS A 166 6.35 -6.43 21.91
CA HIS A 166 7.56 -7.26 21.82
C HIS A 166 8.84 -6.58 22.35
N GLY A 167 8.71 -5.42 23.02
CA GLY A 167 9.82 -4.59 23.50
C GLY A 167 10.56 -5.14 24.72
N GLU A 168 11.07 -6.37 24.65
CA GLU A 168 11.83 -6.98 25.75
C GLU A 168 13.24 -6.38 25.94
N THR A 169 13.76 -5.69 24.93
CA THR A 169 15.09 -5.07 24.99
C THR A 169 14.99 -3.57 25.25
N LYS A 170 15.93 -3.05 26.07
CA LYS A 170 15.97 -1.64 26.49
C LYS A 170 15.97 -0.66 25.30
N PHE A 171 16.57 -1.05 24.17
CA PHE A 171 16.60 -0.23 22.95
C PHE A 171 15.21 -0.12 22.29
N LEU A 172 14.50 -1.24 22.14
CA LEU A 172 13.15 -1.26 21.56
C LEU A 172 12.13 -0.53 22.44
N SER A 173 12.29 -0.58 23.76
CA SER A 173 11.43 0.14 24.71
C SER A 173 11.49 1.68 24.55
N TYR A 174 12.55 2.22 23.92
CA TYR A 174 12.66 3.66 23.67
C TYR A 174 11.62 4.17 22.67
N PHE A 175 11.27 3.36 21.67
CA PHE A 175 10.25 3.70 20.66
C PHE A 175 8.81 3.59 21.18
N ASN A 176 8.62 2.97 22.35
CA ASN A 176 7.33 2.89 23.04
C ASN A 176 7.02 4.15 23.88
N ARG A 177 7.96 5.11 23.96
CA ARG A 177 7.75 6.32 24.75
C ARG A 177 6.79 7.26 24.02
N LEU A 178 5.67 7.53 24.68
CA LEU A 178 4.70 8.53 24.26
C LEU A 178 5.05 9.88 24.90
N ASN A 179 4.85 10.95 24.12
CA ASN A 179 4.87 12.31 24.65
C ASN A 179 3.58 12.58 25.47
N ASP A 180 3.53 13.69 26.20
CA ASP A 180 2.36 14.09 27.02
C ASP A 180 1.06 14.21 26.20
N GLN A 181 1.18 14.34 24.87
CA GLN A 181 0.10 14.41 23.90
C GLN A 181 -0.23 13.05 23.24
N GLY A 182 0.29 11.93 23.75
CA GLY A 182 0.00 10.59 23.22
C GLY A 182 0.67 10.25 21.86
N SER A 183 1.69 11.01 21.45
CA SER A 183 2.42 10.81 20.19
C SER A 183 3.80 10.16 20.39
N PRO A 184 4.15 9.09 19.65
CA PRO A 184 5.41 8.36 19.79
C PRO A 184 6.54 9.06 19.02
N VAL A 185 7.08 10.15 19.58
CA VAL A 185 8.05 11.04 18.90
C VAL A 185 9.28 10.28 18.39
N TRP A 186 9.81 9.34 19.17
CA TRP A 186 10.98 8.55 18.75
C TRP A 186 10.68 7.61 17.59
N ALA A 187 9.47 7.05 17.53
CA ALA A 187 9.04 6.24 16.40
C ALA A 187 8.85 7.09 15.14
N VAL A 188 8.38 8.34 15.28
CA VAL A 188 8.31 9.32 14.18
C VAL A 188 9.71 9.66 13.67
N CYS A 189 10.66 10.00 14.56
CA CYS A 189 12.04 10.30 14.17
C CYS A 189 12.71 9.11 13.47
N ALA A 190 12.48 7.88 13.94
CA ALA A 190 12.98 6.68 13.27
C ALA A 190 12.38 6.51 11.87
N SER A 191 11.09 6.79 11.71
CA SER A 191 10.40 6.71 10.42
C SER A 191 10.88 7.80 9.45
N LEU A 192 11.31 8.96 9.95
CA LEU A 192 11.91 10.03 9.15
C LEU A 192 13.34 9.73 8.67
N PHE A 193 13.99 8.66 9.14
CA PHE A 193 15.37 8.34 8.77
C PHE A 193 15.58 8.26 7.24
N PHE A 194 14.58 7.82 6.49
CA PHE A 194 14.66 7.70 5.02
C PHE A 194 14.18 8.94 4.26
N CYS A 195 13.95 10.08 4.92
CA CYS A 195 13.50 11.31 4.26
C CYS A 195 14.53 11.87 3.26
N PHE A 196 15.81 11.50 3.38
CA PHE A 196 16.86 11.94 2.47
C PHE A 196 16.82 11.23 1.10
N VAL A 197 16.12 10.10 0.98
CA VAL A 197 16.17 9.24 -0.22
C VAL A 197 15.73 9.96 -1.50
N PRO A 198 14.66 10.76 -1.53
CA PRO A 198 14.28 11.52 -2.72
C PRO A 198 15.34 12.55 -3.13
N PHE A 199 16.09 13.11 -2.17
CA PHE A 199 17.13 14.11 -2.46
C PHE A 199 18.35 13.52 -3.17
N LEU A 200 18.53 12.19 -3.17
CA LEU A 200 19.54 11.53 -4.00
C LEU A 200 19.32 11.81 -5.50
N SER A 201 18.08 12.13 -5.92
CA SER A 201 17.77 12.48 -7.31
C SER A 201 18.43 13.79 -7.76
N PHE A 202 18.77 14.68 -6.82
CA PHE A 202 19.44 15.94 -7.13
C PHE A 202 20.94 15.75 -7.37
N LEU A 203 21.50 14.62 -6.95
CA LEU A 203 22.89 14.31 -7.21
C LEU A 203 23.03 13.86 -8.68
N SER A 204 23.85 14.56 -9.46
CA SER A 204 24.08 14.26 -10.88
C SER A 204 24.82 12.93 -11.16
N SER A 205 25.04 12.11 -10.14
CA SER A 205 25.74 10.82 -10.27
C SER A 205 24.77 9.69 -10.60
N ASP A 206 25.09 8.89 -11.61
CA ASP A 206 24.31 7.69 -11.97
C ASP A 206 24.19 6.71 -10.79
N SER A 207 25.24 6.61 -9.96
CA SER A 207 25.22 5.79 -8.74
C SER A 207 24.18 6.26 -7.72
N ALA A 208 23.94 7.57 -7.61
CA ALA A 208 22.92 8.10 -6.70
C ALA A 208 21.51 7.76 -7.18
N LYS A 209 21.24 7.90 -8.49
CA LYS A 209 19.98 7.49 -9.12
C LYS A 209 19.71 5.99 -8.94
N HIS A 210 20.72 5.16 -9.17
CA HIS A 210 20.60 3.71 -8.92
C HIS A 210 20.31 3.40 -7.45
N THR A 211 21.00 4.05 -6.52
CA THR A 211 20.78 3.86 -5.08
C THR A 211 19.35 4.22 -4.67
N GLN A 212 18.85 5.35 -5.17
CA GLN A 212 17.47 5.78 -4.94
C GLN A 212 16.46 4.73 -5.45
N GLN A 213 16.64 4.23 -6.67
CA GLN A 213 15.77 3.20 -7.26
C GLN A 213 15.76 1.92 -6.41
N ILE A 214 16.93 1.48 -5.94
CA ILE A 214 17.05 0.31 -5.06
C ILE A 214 16.27 0.52 -3.77
N LEU A 215 16.41 1.67 -3.11
CA LEU A 215 15.71 1.95 -1.85
C LEU A 215 14.19 2.02 -2.04
N ILE A 216 13.71 2.62 -3.13
CA ILE A 216 12.29 2.65 -3.47
C ILE A 216 11.77 1.22 -3.73
N SER A 217 12.53 0.41 -4.47
CA SER A 217 12.20 -0.99 -4.76
C SER A 217 12.04 -1.84 -3.50
N ILE A 218 12.91 -1.64 -2.50
CA ILE A 218 12.83 -2.32 -1.19
C ILE A 218 11.53 -1.94 -0.46
N GLY A 219 11.19 -0.65 -0.43
CA GLY A 219 9.95 -0.16 0.21
C GLY A 219 8.70 -0.77 -0.43
N SER A 220 8.60 -0.66 -1.75
CA SER A 220 7.49 -1.20 -2.54
C SER A 220 7.31 -2.71 -2.37
N THR A 221 8.41 -3.47 -2.37
CA THR A 221 8.37 -4.93 -2.12
C THR A 221 7.86 -5.25 -0.72
N SER A 222 8.28 -4.48 0.28
CA SER A 222 7.88 -4.70 1.67
C SER A 222 6.36 -4.58 1.84
N CYS A 223 5.70 -3.64 1.15
CA CYS A 223 4.25 -3.50 1.15
C CYS A 223 3.55 -4.77 0.63
N VAL A 224 4.01 -5.35 -0.47
CA VAL A 224 3.41 -6.58 -1.03
C VAL A 224 3.57 -7.76 -0.09
N LEU A 225 4.70 -7.85 0.63
CA LEU A 225 4.89 -8.87 1.67
C LEU A 225 3.95 -8.67 2.86
N VAL A 226 3.65 -7.41 3.24
CA VAL A 226 2.65 -7.10 4.27
C VAL A 226 1.27 -7.60 3.83
N TRP A 227 0.87 -7.37 2.58
CA TRP A 227 -0.40 -7.89 2.06
C TRP A 227 -0.45 -9.41 2.03
N ALA A 228 0.65 -10.08 1.65
CA ALA A 228 0.75 -11.54 1.71
C ALA A 228 0.58 -12.05 3.16
N ALA A 229 1.22 -11.37 4.13
CA ALA A 229 1.09 -11.70 5.55
C ALA A 229 -0.33 -11.46 6.08
N GLN A 230 -1.00 -10.38 5.67
CA GLN A 230 -2.40 -10.11 6.01
C GLN A 230 -3.34 -11.18 5.45
N CYS A 231 -3.14 -11.59 4.20
CA CYS A 231 -3.92 -12.68 3.59
C CYS A 231 -3.75 -13.98 4.37
N LEU A 232 -2.51 -14.32 4.74
CA LEU A 232 -2.22 -15.52 5.54
C LEU A 232 -2.83 -15.45 6.94
N ALA A 233 -2.73 -14.30 7.61
CA ALA A 233 -3.35 -14.06 8.92
C ALA A 233 -4.88 -14.24 8.85
N TYR A 234 -5.51 -13.68 7.82
CA TYR A 234 -6.95 -13.83 7.59
C TYR A 234 -7.36 -15.28 7.33
N ILE A 235 -6.62 -16.02 6.51
CA ILE A 235 -6.88 -17.45 6.25
C ILE A 235 -6.79 -18.25 7.56
N ARG A 236 -5.77 -17.99 8.39
CA ARG A 236 -5.61 -18.65 9.69
C ARG A 236 -6.75 -18.31 10.65
N TYR A 237 -7.14 -17.03 10.73
CA TYR A 237 -8.26 -16.58 11.53
C TYR A 237 -9.56 -17.28 11.12
N ARG A 238 -9.83 -17.39 9.82
CA ARG A 238 -11.01 -18.10 9.31
C ARG A 238 -11.00 -19.59 9.61
N ASN A 239 -9.83 -20.22 9.51
CA ASN A 239 -9.68 -21.63 9.90
C ASN A 239 -9.95 -21.81 11.40
N TRP A 240 -9.53 -20.86 12.24
CA TRP A 240 -9.79 -20.89 13.68
C TRP A 240 -11.27 -20.78 14.02
N LEU A 241 -11.99 -19.88 13.34
CA LEU A 241 -13.45 -19.77 13.45
C LEU A 241 -14.16 -21.04 12.98
N GLY A 242 -13.70 -21.64 11.88
CA GLY A 242 -14.26 -22.88 11.35
C GLY A 242 -14.12 -24.06 12.32
N MET A 243 -12.98 -24.15 13.02
CA MET A 243 -12.74 -25.16 14.06
C MET A 243 -13.76 -25.07 15.21
N HIS A 244 -14.12 -23.86 15.62
CA HIS A 244 -15.05 -23.62 16.74
C HIS A 244 -16.47 -23.25 16.29
N SER A 245 -16.86 -23.68 15.09
CA SER A 245 -18.15 -23.32 14.50
C SER A 245 -19.35 -23.86 15.30
N LYS A 246 -19.18 -24.99 15.99
CA LYS A 246 -20.22 -25.62 16.81
C LYS A 246 -20.47 -24.83 18.10
N GLU A 247 -19.42 -24.34 18.73
CA GLU A 247 -19.44 -23.57 19.95
C GLU A 247 -20.08 -22.19 19.71
N ILE A 248 -19.71 -21.52 18.60
CA ILE A 248 -20.31 -20.25 18.18
C ILE A 248 -21.82 -20.39 17.89
N GLY A 249 -22.23 -21.54 17.36
CA GLY A 249 -23.63 -21.84 17.04
C GLY A 249 -24.49 -22.19 18.25
N SER A 250 -23.90 -22.42 19.41
CA SER A 250 -24.64 -22.80 20.62
C SER A 250 -25.52 -21.64 21.14
N PRO A 251 -26.65 -21.96 21.81
CA PRO A 251 -27.56 -20.96 22.34
C PRO A 251 -26.91 -20.00 23.35
N GLU A 252 -25.92 -20.48 24.10
CA GLU A 252 -25.17 -19.70 25.10
C GLU A 252 -24.35 -18.56 24.46
N TRP A 253 -23.88 -18.75 23.23
CA TRP A 253 -22.92 -17.86 22.57
C TRP A 253 -23.50 -17.12 21.35
N HIS A 254 -24.82 -16.99 21.24
CA HIS A 254 -25.50 -16.34 20.11
C HIS A 254 -25.00 -14.92 19.79
N GLY A 255 -24.50 -14.15 20.77
CA GLY A 255 -23.90 -12.83 20.53
C GLY A 255 -22.65 -12.86 19.65
N TYR A 256 -21.91 -13.98 19.63
CA TYR A 256 -20.69 -14.16 18.84
C TYR A 256 -20.97 -14.49 17.36
N ARG A 257 -22.23 -14.80 17.02
CA ARG A 257 -22.64 -15.14 15.64
C ARG A 257 -22.45 -13.98 14.66
N LYS A 258 -22.44 -12.71 15.14
CA LYS A 258 -22.10 -11.50 14.35
C LYS A 258 -20.68 -11.59 13.73
N TYR A 259 -19.76 -12.30 14.38
CA TYR A 259 -18.38 -12.46 13.92
C TYR A 259 -18.19 -13.68 13.00
N TYR A 260 -19.23 -14.52 12.83
CA TYR A 260 -19.20 -15.68 11.95
C TYR A 260 -19.88 -15.36 10.60
N PRO A 261 -19.13 -15.23 9.50
CA PRO A 261 -19.62 -14.62 8.26
C PRO A 261 -20.62 -15.49 7.46
N TYR A 262 -20.84 -16.76 7.81
CA TYR A 262 -21.61 -17.66 6.95
C TYR A 262 -23.11 -17.35 6.88
N GLU A 263 -23.65 -16.60 7.85
CA GLU A 263 -25.10 -16.49 8.04
C GLU A 263 -25.71 -15.11 7.72
N GLN A 264 -24.89 -14.05 7.61
CA GLN A 264 -25.36 -12.71 7.26
C GLN A 264 -25.19 -12.43 5.76
N ARG A 265 -25.81 -13.25 4.90
CA ARG A 265 -25.78 -13.07 3.44
C ARG A 265 -26.72 -11.93 3.01
N LYS A 266 -26.19 -10.70 2.97
CA LYS A 266 -26.85 -9.58 2.28
C LYS A 266 -26.34 -9.47 0.83
N TRP A 267 -27.20 -9.07 -0.10
CA TRP A 267 -26.83 -8.92 -1.52
C TRP A 267 -25.82 -7.79 -1.75
N THR A 268 -25.83 -6.77 -0.89
CA THR A 268 -24.87 -5.65 -0.89
C THR A 268 -23.44 -6.06 -0.49
N ASP A 269 -23.24 -7.31 -0.08
CA ASP A 269 -21.99 -7.85 0.45
C ASP A 269 -21.30 -8.82 -0.54
N PHE A 270 -21.51 -8.62 -1.85
CA PHE A 270 -20.97 -9.43 -2.95
C PHE A 270 -19.45 -9.72 -2.86
N PRO A 271 -18.56 -8.77 -2.50
CA PRO A 271 -17.12 -9.07 -2.37
C PRO A 271 -16.81 -10.01 -1.19
N SER A 272 -17.55 -9.90 -0.09
CA SER A 272 -17.38 -10.80 1.07
C SER A 272 -17.89 -12.22 0.83
N GLN A 273 -18.75 -12.43 -0.19
CA GLN A 273 -19.21 -13.76 -0.58
C GLN A 273 -18.07 -14.61 -1.18
N MET A 274 -17.05 -13.96 -1.77
CA MET A 274 -15.88 -14.63 -2.35
C MET A 274 -14.79 -14.94 -1.32
N GLN A 275 -15.02 -14.66 -0.03
CA GLN A 275 -14.11 -15.04 1.06
C GLN A 275 -14.32 -16.53 1.42
N PRO A 276 -13.27 -17.38 1.34
CA PRO A 276 -11.85 -17.08 1.47
C PRO A 276 -11.06 -17.14 0.16
N ALA A 277 -11.70 -17.49 -0.95
CA ALA A 277 -11.03 -17.73 -2.22
C ALA A 277 -10.21 -16.51 -2.64
N LEU A 278 -10.76 -15.31 -2.42
CA LEU A 278 -10.07 -14.04 -2.68
C LEU A 278 -8.76 -13.88 -1.88
N ALA A 279 -8.73 -14.33 -0.62
CA ALA A 279 -7.53 -14.25 0.22
C ALA A 279 -6.44 -15.22 -0.25
N TRP A 280 -6.82 -16.41 -0.70
CA TRP A 280 -5.88 -17.36 -1.31
C TRP A 280 -5.33 -16.86 -2.65
N VAL A 281 -6.20 -16.38 -3.53
CA VAL A 281 -5.81 -15.82 -4.83
C VAL A 281 -4.89 -14.62 -4.64
N SER A 282 -5.24 -13.68 -3.75
CA SER A 282 -4.41 -12.52 -3.44
C SER A 282 -3.05 -12.92 -2.85
N GLY A 283 -3.03 -13.85 -1.90
CA GLY A 283 -1.79 -14.35 -1.30
C GLY A 283 -0.84 -14.99 -2.31
N ILE A 284 -1.37 -15.82 -3.23
CA ILE A 284 -0.58 -16.42 -4.31
C ILE A 284 -0.09 -15.33 -5.28
N LEU A 285 -0.94 -14.37 -5.63
CA LEU A 285 -0.60 -13.29 -6.54
C LEU A 285 0.51 -12.38 -5.97
N CYS A 286 0.49 -12.10 -4.67
CA CYS A 286 1.57 -11.36 -4.01
C CYS A 286 2.92 -12.09 -4.15
N VAL A 287 2.95 -13.42 -4.01
CA VAL A 287 4.16 -14.22 -4.21
C VAL A 287 4.63 -14.17 -5.67
N ILE A 288 3.69 -14.23 -6.62
CA ILE A 288 4.00 -14.11 -8.05
C ILE A 288 4.55 -12.72 -8.39
N ILE A 289 4.00 -11.65 -7.82
CA ILE A 289 4.48 -10.27 -8.05
C ILE A 289 5.90 -10.10 -7.50
N VAL A 290 6.17 -10.62 -6.29
CA VAL A 290 7.47 -10.45 -5.62
C VAL A 290 8.56 -11.36 -6.19
N LEU A 291 8.22 -12.59 -6.60
CA LEU A 291 9.20 -13.59 -7.04
C LEU A 291 9.12 -13.90 -8.52
N GLY A 292 7.93 -13.96 -9.13
CA GLY A 292 7.74 -14.42 -10.51
C GLY A 292 8.02 -13.34 -11.55
N PHE A 293 7.47 -12.15 -11.39
CA PHE A 293 7.59 -11.05 -12.35
C PHE A 293 9.04 -10.53 -12.52
N PRO A 294 9.80 -10.37 -11.43
CA PRO A 294 11.26 -10.17 -11.48
C PRO A 294 12.05 -11.19 -12.31
N ILE A 295 11.68 -12.47 -12.26
CA ILE A 295 12.42 -13.55 -12.96
C ILE A 295 12.26 -13.38 -14.47
N ALA A 296 11.05 -13.06 -14.93
CA ALA A 296 10.76 -12.81 -16.34
C ALA A 296 11.53 -11.59 -16.88
N GLY A 297 11.64 -10.52 -16.08
CA GLY A 297 12.43 -9.33 -16.44
C GLY A 297 13.94 -9.61 -16.55
N LEU A 298 14.47 -10.49 -15.70
CA LEU A 298 15.88 -10.87 -15.72
C LEU A 298 16.26 -11.69 -16.97
N SER A 299 15.33 -12.52 -17.48
CA SER A 299 15.59 -13.37 -18.65
C SER A 299 15.71 -12.60 -19.97
N HIS A 300 15.02 -11.46 -20.12
CA HIS A 300 14.98 -10.67 -21.37
C HIS A 300 15.83 -9.38 -21.34
N GLY A 301 16.34 -8.97 -20.18
CA GLY A 301 17.15 -7.75 -20.06
C GLY A 301 18.48 -7.85 -20.82
N LYS A 302 18.69 -6.95 -21.81
CA LYS A 302 19.99 -6.75 -22.51
C LYS A 302 21.03 -5.97 -21.69
N GLY A 303 20.73 -5.58 -20.45
CA GLY A 303 21.62 -4.85 -19.54
C GLY A 303 22.49 -5.75 -18.66
N ASP A 304 23.29 -5.15 -17.76
CA ASP A 304 24.04 -5.90 -16.75
C ASP A 304 23.06 -6.64 -15.82
N ARG A 305 22.91 -7.94 -16.08
CA ARG A 305 22.00 -8.83 -15.36
C ARG A 305 22.25 -8.81 -13.85
N LYS A 306 23.49 -8.53 -13.42
CA LYS A 306 23.83 -8.43 -11.99
C LYS A 306 23.16 -7.22 -11.35
N LEU A 307 23.18 -6.06 -12.01
CA LEU A 307 22.58 -4.82 -11.49
C LEU A 307 21.06 -4.93 -11.43
N ILE A 308 20.44 -5.51 -12.46
CA ILE A 308 18.98 -5.74 -12.50
C ILE A 308 18.58 -6.75 -11.41
N ALA A 309 19.34 -7.85 -11.24
CA ALA A 309 19.09 -8.82 -10.18
C ALA A 309 19.19 -8.19 -8.78
N ILE A 310 20.23 -7.38 -8.53
CA ILE A 310 20.40 -6.70 -7.24
C ILE A 310 19.23 -5.75 -6.97
N ASN A 311 18.88 -4.89 -7.93
CA ASN A 311 17.76 -3.94 -7.77
C ASN A 311 16.41 -4.64 -7.48
N THR A 312 16.23 -5.84 -8.02
CA THR A 312 14.93 -6.53 -7.95
C THR A 312 14.84 -7.51 -6.76
N TYR A 313 15.90 -8.23 -6.44
CA TYR A 313 15.87 -9.27 -5.39
C TYR A 313 16.48 -8.85 -4.05
N LEU A 314 17.15 -7.70 -3.98
CA LEU A 314 17.73 -7.25 -2.71
C LEU A 314 16.63 -7.00 -1.65
N GLY A 315 15.51 -6.38 -2.03
CA GLY A 315 14.38 -6.16 -1.13
C GLY A 315 13.76 -7.45 -0.59
N PRO A 316 13.22 -8.34 -1.46
CA PRO A 316 12.66 -9.61 -1.01
C PRO A 316 13.68 -10.46 -0.23
N GLY A 317 14.93 -10.50 -0.69
CA GLY A 317 16.01 -11.22 -0.06
C GLY A 317 16.34 -10.71 1.34
N LEU A 318 16.41 -9.38 1.53
CA LEU A 318 16.63 -8.75 2.82
C LEU A 318 15.48 -9.04 3.79
N CYS A 319 14.23 -8.89 3.34
CA CYS A 319 13.05 -9.19 4.17
C CYS A 319 13.01 -10.68 4.58
N LEU A 320 13.31 -11.60 3.66
CA LEU A 320 13.34 -13.03 3.93
C LEU A 320 14.50 -13.38 4.87
N PHE A 321 15.67 -12.76 4.70
CA PHE A 321 16.81 -12.91 5.61
C PHE A 321 16.46 -12.42 7.02
N LEU A 322 15.85 -11.24 7.16
CA LEU A 322 15.39 -10.71 8.45
C LEU A 322 14.34 -11.63 9.09
N PHE A 323 13.38 -12.13 8.32
CA PHE A 323 12.36 -13.06 8.81
C PHE A 323 12.98 -14.37 9.32
N LEU A 324 13.87 -14.98 8.54
CA LEU A 324 14.57 -16.20 8.94
C LEU A 324 15.49 -15.95 10.14
N GLY A 325 16.18 -14.81 10.18
CA GLY A 325 17.02 -14.39 11.31
C GLY A 325 16.23 -14.25 12.61
N LEU A 326 15.08 -13.55 12.57
CA LEU A 326 14.17 -13.42 13.71
C LEU A 326 13.62 -14.78 14.14
N LYS A 327 13.26 -15.65 13.18
CA LYS A 327 12.75 -16.98 13.48
C LYS A 327 13.83 -17.87 14.09
N ALA A 328 15.07 -17.80 13.62
CA ALA A 328 16.21 -18.50 14.20
C ALA A 328 16.51 -17.98 15.62
N TYR A 329 16.42 -16.67 15.85
CA TYR A 329 16.56 -16.07 17.17
C TYR A 329 15.47 -16.54 18.15
N LYS A 330 14.20 -16.53 17.74
CA LYS A 330 13.09 -17.06 18.56
C LYS A 330 13.18 -18.57 18.77
N TRP A 331 13.64 -19.32 17.78
CA TRP A 331 13.88 -20.77 17.91
C TRP A 331 14.91 -21.04 19.04
N ARG A 332 15.99 -20.26 19.12
CA ARG A 332 16.96 -20.37 20.22
C ARG A 332 16.36 -20.11 21.61
N ARG A 333 15.25 -19.36 21.72
CA ARG A 333 14.54 -19.08 22.98
C ARG A 333 13.40 -20.05 23.29
N ALA A 334 13.25 -21.15 22.55
CA ALA A 334 12.22 -22.17 22.76
C ALA A 334 10.75 -21.68 22.65
N GLU A 335 10.50 -20.45 22.20
CA GLU A 335 9.19 -19.98 21.75
C GLU A 335 8.83 -20.69 20.43
N LYS A 336 8.28 -21.90 20.57
CA LYS A 336 7.97 -22.76 19.43
C LYS A 336 6.77 -22.23 18.64
N GLY A 337 7.06 -21.68 17.47
CA GLY A 337 6.20 -21.73 16.29
C GLY A 337 5.25 -20.55 16.10
N TRP A 338 4.48 -20.65 15.02
CA TRP A 338 3.35 -19.76 14.72
C TRP A 338 2.40 -19.73 15.92
N VAL A 339 1.71 -18.60 16.14
CA VAL A 339 0.63 -18.48 17.14
C VAL A 339 -0.29 -19.70 17.02
N ARG A 340 -0.32 -20.54 18.07
CA ARG A 340 -1.11 -21.77 18.05
C ARG A 340 -2.58 -21.38 17.95
N LEU A 341 -3.33 -22.11 17.13
CA LEU A 341 -4.79 -22.00 17.09
C LEU A 341 -5.28 -22.60 18.42
N GLY A 342 -5.59 -21.74 19.38
CA GLY A 342 -5.92 -22.09 20.77
C GLY A 342 -7.31 -22.69 20.92
N SER A 343 -7.71 -22.96 22.18
CA SER A 343 -9.05 -23.45 22.52
C SER A 343 -10.12 -22.38 22.30
N TRP A 344 -11.39 -22.77 22.39
CA TRP A 344 -12.53 -21.86 22.31
C TRP A 344 -12.43 -20.72 23.33
N GLU A 345 -12.02 -21.00 24.56
CA GLU A 345 -11.87 -19.99 25.61
C GLU A 345 -10.80 -18.95 25.26
N GLU A 346 -9.75 -19.36 24.54
CA GLU A 346 -8.71 -18.44 24.10
C GLU A 346 -9.19 -17.56 22.95
N LEU A 347 -9.92 -18.13 21.98
CA LEU A 347 -10.59 -17.36 20.93
C LEU A 347 -11.57 -16.34 21.53
N ARG A 348 -12.40 -16.80 22.45
CA ARG A 348 -13.38 -15.96 23.15
C ARG A 348 -12.69 -14.83 23.91
N ARG A 349 -11.68 -15.14 24.72
CA ARG A 349 -10.90 -14.13 25.47
C ARG A 349 -10.28 -13.09 24.55
N VAL A 350 -9.81 -13.49 23.37
CA VAL A 350 -9.26 -12.54 22.38
C VAL A 350 -10.36 -11.64 21.82
N ILE A 351 -11.51 -12.20 21.41
CA ILE A 351 -12.63 -11.40 20.89
C ILE A 351 -13.19 -10.45 21.96
N GLU A 352 -13.35 -10.94 23.19
CA GLU A 352 -13.83 -10.13 24.33
C GLU A 352 -12.84 -9.00 24.64
N ARG A 353 -11.54 -9.29 24.71
CA ARG A 353 -10.52 -8.25 24.90
C ARG A 353 -10.60 -7.16 23.84
N LEU A 354 -10.68 -7.55 22.56
CA LEU A 354 -10.78 -6.57 21.47
C LEU A 354 -12.07 -5.74 21.54
N ARG A 355 -13.17 -6.31 22.05
CA ARG A 355 -14.42 -5.58 22.29
C ARG A 355 -14.28 -4.63 23.48
N ASP A 356 -13.70 -5.09 24.58
CA ASP A 356 -13.60 -4.33 25.82
C ASP A 356 -12.62 -3.17 25.67
N ASP A 357 -11.49 -3.36 24.97
CA ASP A 357 -10.55 -2.30 24.59
C ASP A 357 -11.25 -1.23 23.72
N SER A 358 -12.15 -1.65 22.84
CA SER A 358 -12.96 -0.72 22.04
C SER A 358 -13.98 0.05 22.88
N LEU A 359 -14.53 -0.57 23.94
CA LEU A 359 -15.50 0.07 24.82
C LEU A 359 -14.83 1.00 25.85
N SER A 360 -13.62 0.67 26.31
CA SER A 360 -12.85 1.55 27.19
C SER A 360 -12.48 2.85 26.49
N ASN A 361 -12.05 2.78 25.23
CA ASN A 361 -11.77 3.97 24.42
C ASN A 361 -13.02 4.84 24.27
N ALA A 362 -14.20 4.23 24.05
CA ALA A 362 -15.46 4.97 23.97
C ALA A 362 -15.91 5.58 25.32
N ARG A 363 -15.50 4.98 26.45
CA ARG A 363 -15.84 5.45 27.80
C ARG A 363 -14.99 6.64 28.23
N GLU A 364 -13.71 6.66 27.88
CA GLU A 364 -12.82 7.79 28.18
C GLU A 364 -13.29 9.09 27.49
N ASP A 365 -13.94 8.96 26.33
CA ASP A 365 -14.47 10.09 25.55
C ASP A 365 -15.90 10.52 25.94
N GLY A 366 -16.52 9.86 26.94
CA GLY A 366 -17.82 10.27 27.49
C GLY A 366 -19.06 9.86 26.68
N ASP A 367 -18.96 8.83 25.83
CA ASP A 367 -20.00 8.43 24.86
C ASP A 367 -20.86 7.23 25.26
N LEU A 368 -20.85 6.86 26.54
CA LEU A 368 -21.74 5.80 27.03
C LEU A 368 -23.02 6.41 27.59
N ASP A 369 -24.16 5.90 27.11
CA ASP A 369 -25.44 6.12 27.78
C ASP A 369 -25.44 5.43 29.16
N GLU A 370 -26.35 5.80 30.07
CA GLU A 370 -26.42 5.26 31.45
C GLU A 370 -26.51 3.71 31.51
N ASP A 371 -26.96 3.08 30.42
CA ASP A 371 -27.09 1.61 30.28
C ASP A 371 -25.82 0.92 29.75
N GLY A 372 -24.74 1.66 29.49
CA GLY A 372 -23.48 1.13 28.94
C GLY A 372 -23.50 0.85 27.42
N SER A 373 -24.55 1.29 26.72
CA SER A 373 -24.61 1.32 25.25
C SER A 373 -23.90 2.55 24.69
N ILE A 374 -23.36 2.44 23.47
CA ILE A 374 -22.77 3.57 22.75
C ILE A 374 -23.89 4.56 22.38
N SER A 375 -23.75 5.81 22.84
CA SER A 375 -24.69 6.91 22.62
C SER A 375 -25.02 7.12 21.15
N LEU A 376 -26.28 6.83 20.79
CA LEU A 376 -26.84 7.13 19.47
C LEU A 376 -26.95 8.65 19.22
N ARG A 377 -26.90 9.47 20.28
CA ARG A 377 -27.10 10.92 20.21
C ARG A 377 -25.94 11.66 19.51
N SER A 378 -24.74 11.08 19.50
CA SER A 378 -23.61 11.60 18.69
C SER A 378 -23.71 11.22 17.20
N GLN A 379 -24.61 10.32 16.80
CA GLN A 379 -24.78 9.94 15.39
C GLN A 379 -25.60 10.95 14.59
N GLU A 380 -26.56 11.64 15.21
CA GLU A 380 -27.45 12.57 14.50
C GLU A 380 -26.90 13.99 14.39
N SER A 381 -26.12 14.47 15.37
CA SER A 381 -25.58 15.85 15.35
C SER A 381 -24.58 16.10 14.22
N HIS A 382 -23.95 15.06 13.66
CA HIS A 382 -22.94 15.18 12.61
C HIS A 382 -23.45 14.87 11.20
N GLN A 383 -24.68 14.38 11.02
CA GLN A 383 -25.32 14.36 9.70
C GLN A 383 -25.75 15.76 9.23
N HIS A 384 -25.81 16.73 10.15
CA HIS A 384 -26.18 18.11 9.84
C HIS A 384 -24.98 19.06 9.64
N LEU A 385 -23.74 18.58 9.70
CA LEU A 385 -22.52 19.40 9.59
C LEU A 385 -21.48 18.88 8.57
N SER A 386 -21.87 18.03 7.63
CA SER A 386 -21.04 17.66 6.46
C SER A 386 -21.61 18.23 5.17
#